data_AF-V1CRE9-F1
#
_entry.id   AF-V1CRE9-F1
#
_cell.length_a   1.000
_cell.length_b   1.000
_cell.length_c   1.000
_cell.angle_alpha   90.00
_cell.angle_beta   90.00
_cell.angle_gamma   90.00
#
_symmetry.space_group_name_H-M   'P 1'
#
loop_
_entity.id
_entity.type
_entity.pdbx_description
1 polymer ?
#
loop_
_entity_poly.entity_id
_entity_poly.type
_entity_poly.pdbx_seq_one_letter_code
_entity_poly.pdbx_strand_id
1 'polypeptide(L)'
;MKISITEEMKFRQKVVEYAIKHNNNAKAARRYKTSRQQVQRWRKKYDSTLQSLANKSRRLHSHPNQHTEKEIELLSKKYRQHKHEGLGQVYRKCKDSGYKRSYESMCKQLKKLRSYEK
;
A
#
# COMPACT_ATOMS: atom_id res chain seq x y z
N MET A 1 -2.14 -3.60 11.47
CA MET A 1 -0.92 -3.12 12.17
C MET A 1 -1.34 -1.99 13.10
N LYS A 2 -1.05 -2.08 14.40
CA LYS A 2 -1.26 -0.93 15.31
C LYS A 2 -0.20 0.12 14.95
N ILE A 3 -0.63 1.31 14.56
CA ILE A 3 0.29 2.44 14.34
C ILE A 3 0.78 2.86 15.73
N SER A 4 2.07 2.70 16.00
CA SER A 4 2.67 3.25 17.22
C SER A 4 2.56 4.77 17.19
N ILE A 5 2.07 5.36 18.27
CA ILE A 5 1.91 6.81 18.36
C ILE A 5 3.29 7.44 18.44
N THR A 6 3.68 8.22 17.43
CA THR A 6 4.94 8.95 17.42
C THR A 6 4.81 10.33 18.05
N GLU A 7 5.93 10.89 18.53
CA GLU A 7 5.96 12.26 19.04
C GLU A 7 5.60 13.28 17.97
N GLU A 8 5.97 13.01 16.71
CA GLU A 8 5.61 13.86 15.58
C GLU A 8 4.10 13.97 15.40
N MET A 9 3.35 12.87 15.60
CA MET A 9 1.88 12.89 15.54
C MET A 9 1.30 13.75 16.66
N LYS A 10 1.83 13.63 17.89
CA LYS A 10 1.43 14.48 19.02
C LYS A 10 1.75 15.96 18.77
N PHE A 11 2.90 16.25 18.16
CA PHE A 11 3.26 17.61 17.77
C PHE A 11 2.27 18.17 16.75
N ARG A 12 2.00 17.43 15.67
CA ARG A 12 1.03 17.82 14.64
C ARG A 12 -0.35 18.06 15.24
N GLN A 13 -0.78 17.22 16.17
CA GLN A 13 -2.05 17.37 16.88
C GLN A 13 -2.10 18.71 17.64
N LYS A 14 -1.09 19.01 18.46
CA LYS A 14 -1.00 20.29 19.19
C LYS A 14 -1.06 21.50 18.25
N VAL A 15 -0.37 21.43 17.11
CA VAL A 15 -0.38 22.51 16.10
C VAL A 15 -1.78 22.70 15.52
N VAL A 16 -2.46 21.60 15.17
CA VAL A 16 -3.80 21.64 14.57
C VAL A 16 -4.84 22.10 15.57
N GLU A 17 -4.83 21.60 16.80
CA GLU A 17 -5.72 22.04 17.88
C GLU A 17 -5.57 23.54 18.16
N TYR A 18 -4.34 24.05 18.20
CA TYR A 18 -4.09 25.47 18.33
C TYR A 18 -4.61 26.27 17.13
N ALA A 19 -4.42 25.75 15.91
CA ALA A 19 -4.92 26.39 14.69
C ALA A 19 -6.46 26.44 14.64
N ILE A 20 -7.13 25.39 15.12
CA ILE A 20 -8.60 25.32 15.24
C ILE A 20 -9.08 26.29 16.32
N LYS A 21 -8.47 26.27 17.52
CA LYS A 21 -8.83 27.15 18.65
C LYS A 21 -8.79 28.63 18.28
N HIS A 22 -7.80 29.05 17.49
CA HIS A 22 -7.66 30.44 17.06
C HIS A 22 -8.18 30.71 15.64
N ASN A 23 -8.76 29.69 14.99
CA ASN A 23 -9.17 29.68 13.59
C ASN A 23 -8.15 30.34 12.62
N ASN A 24 -6.84 30.18 12.88
CA ASN A 24 -5.80 30.89 12.14
C ASN A 24 -4.53 30.03 11.97
N ASN A 25 -4.32 29.57 10.74
CA ASN A 25 -3.18 28.71 10.39
C ASN A 25 -1.83 29.47 10.44
N ALA A 26 -1.81 30.77 10.14
CA ALA A 26 -0.58 31.57 10.16
C ALA A 26 -0.12 31.87 11.60
N LYS A 27 -1.06 31.99 12.54
CA LYS A 27 -0.75 32.13 13.97
C LYS A 27 -0.13 30.86 14.53
N ALA A 28 -0.67 29.69 14.17
CA ALA A 28 -0.10 28.40 14.53
C ALA A 28 1.29 28.18 13.93
N ALA A 29 1.45 28.49 12.65
CA ALA A 29 2.72 28.40 11.93
C ALA A 29 3.85 29.19 12.63
N ARG A 30 3.58 30.46 12.99
CA ARG A 30 4.53 31.30 13.73
C ARG A 30 4.89 30.73 15.11
N ARG A 31 3.89 30.26 15.86
CA ARG A 31 4.10 29.70 17.22
C ARG A 31 4.97 28.43 17.20
N TYR A 32 4.69 27.53 16.27
CA TYR A 32 5.31 26.20 16.23
C TYR A 32 6.43 26.07 15.19
N LYS A 33 6.93 27.18 14.65
CA LYS A 33 8.04 27.23 13.68
C LYS A 33 7.83 26.26 12.50
N THR A 34 6.62 26.29 11.92
CA THR A 34 6.21 25.47 10.78
C THR A 34 5.62 26.35 9.68
N SER A 35 5.48 25.82 8.46
CA SER A 35 4.88 26.58 7.36
C SER A 35 3.35 26.62 7.47
N ARG A 36 2.73 27.76 7.11
CA ARG A 36 1.26 27.91 7.02
C ARG A 36 0.63 26.80 6.19
N GLN A 37 1.27 26.43 5.08
CA GLN A 37 0.78 25.41 4.16
C GLN A 37 0.80 24.00 4.79
N GLN A 38 1.83 23.67 5.59
CA GLN A 38 1.85 22.41 6.34
C GLN A 38 0.74 22.36 7.38
N VAL A 39 0.52 23.45 8.14
CA VAL A 39 -0.59 23.53 9.10
C VAL A 39 -1.94 23.31 8.41
N GLN A 40 -2.16 23.93 7.26
CA GLN A 40 -3.38 23.73 6.48
C GLN A 40 -3.52 22.26 6.01
N ARG A 41 -2.44 21.63 5.53
CA ARG A 41 -2.44 20.22 5.13
C ARG A 41 -2.76 19.28 6.29
N TRP A 42 -2.23 19.54 7.49
CA TRP A 42 -2.54 18.77 8.69
C TRP A 42 -3.99 18.99 9.13
N ARG A 43 -4.46 20.25 9.18
CA ARG A 43 -5.85 20.57 9.52
C ARG A 43 -6.85 19.92 8.57
N LYS A 44 -6.57 19.88 7.26
CA LYS A 44 -7.43 19.21 6.26
C LYS A 44 -7.50 17.68 6.46
N LYS A 45 -6.44 17.08 7.01
CA LYS A 45 -6.40 15.64 7.28
C LYS A 45 -7.02 15.24 8.62
N TYR A 46 -7.08 16.18 9.58
CA TYR A 46 -7.42 15.88 10.96
C TYR A 46 -8.91 15.57 11.14
N ASP A 47 -9.18 14.36 11.62
CA ASP A 47 -10.50 13.81 11.94
C ASP A 47 -10.72 13.67 13.46
N SER A 48 -10.00 14.48 14.26
CA SER A 48 -9.94 14.39 15.72
C SER A 48 -9.19 13.17 16.26
N THR A 49 -8.60 12.32 15.41
CA THR A 49 -7.72 11.23 15.84
C THR A 49 -6.25 11.55 15.57
N LEU A 50 -5.35 11.03 16.42
CA LEU A 50 -3.90 11.10 16.17
C LEU A 50 -3.49 10.38 14.89
N GLN A 51 -4.19 9.30 14.54
CA GLN A 51 -3.85 8.42 13.42
C GLN A 51 -4.01 9.12 12.07
N SER A 52 -4.95 10.05 11.92
CA SER A 52 -5.11 10.81 10.68
C SER A 52 -3.93 11.73 10.36
N LEU A 53 -3.14 12.08 11.37
CA LEU A 53 -1.92 12.89 11.22
C LEU A 53 -0.67 12.05 10.90
N ALA A 54 -0.80 10.73 10.80
CA ALA A 54 0.30 9.85 10.43
C ALA A 54 0.76 10.11 8.97
N ASN A 55 2.05 9.88 8.72
CA ASN A 55 2.57 9.86 7.35
C ASN A 55 2.08 8.59 6.65
N LYS A 56 1.34 8.77 5.55
CA LYS A 56 0.96 7.67 4.66
C LYS A 56 2.11 7.36 3.71
N SER A 57 2.22 6.09 3.30
CA SER A 57 3.17 5.70 2.26
C SER A 57 2.92 6.51 0.98
N ARG A 58 4.00 7.01 0.38
CA ARG A 58 3.98 7.64 -0.96
C ARG A 58 4.23 6.63 -2.08
N ARG A 59 4.48 5.36 -1.73
CA ARG A 59 4.77 4.31 -2.69
C ARG A 59 3.48 3.89 -3.38
N LEU A 60 3.52 3.84 -4.71
CA LEU A 60 2.43 3.26 -5.51
C LEU A 60 2.16 1.83 -5.04
N HIS A 61 0.88 1.51 -4.81
CA HIS A 61 0.47 0.19 -4.37
C HIS A 61 0.40 -0.83 -5.52
N SER A 62 0.33 -0.35 -6.77
CA SER A 62 0.22 -1.17 -7.96
C SER A 62 0.99 -0.59 -9.14
N HIS A 63 1.22 -1.43 -10.14
CA HIS A 63 1.83 -1.07 -11.42
C HIS A 63 1.04 -1.72 -12.57
N PRO A 64 1.03 -1.14 -13.78
CA PRO A 64 0.17 -1.61 -14.88
C PRO A 64 0.46 -3.04 -15.33
N ASN A 65 1.70 -3.51 -15.14
CA ASN A 65 2.13 -4.86 -15.50
C ASN A 65 2.00 -5.87 -14.34
N GLN A 66 1.40 -5.47 -13.23
CA GLN A 66 1.13 -6.37 -12.12
C GLN A 66 0.15 -7.46 -12.56
N HIS A 67 0.39 -8.70 -12.13
CA HIS A 67 -0.60 -9.76 -12.27
C HIS A 67 -1.87 -9.41 -11.52
N THR A 68 -2.99 -9.60 -12.21
CA THR A 68 -4.32 -9.49 -11.63
C THR A 68 -4.61 -10.70 -10.73
N GLU A 69 -5.55 -10.54 -9.82
CA GLU A 69 -5.99 -11.63 -8.93
C GLU A 69 -6.48 -12.84 -9.72
N LYS A 70 -7.22 -12.62 -10.82
CA LYS A 70 -7.69 -13.67 -11.74
C LYS A 70 -6.54 -14.46 -12.37
N GLU A 71 -5.48 -13.77 -12.78
CA GLU A 71 -4.28 -14.43 -13.31
C GLU A 71 -3.60 -15.29 -12.24
N ILE A 72 -3.47 -14.77 -11.01
CA ILE A 72 -2.86 -15.50 -9.89
C ILE A 72 -3.70 -16.73 -9.51
N GLU A 73 -5.03 -16.60 -9.49
CA GLU A 73 -5.96 -17.70 -9.22
C GLU A 73 -5.86 -18.80 -10.29
N LEU A 74 -5.81 -18.42 -11.56
CA LEU A 74 -5.59 -19.35 -12.67
C LEU A 74 -4.27 -20.11 -12.49
N LEU A 75 -3.18 -19.40 -12.19
CA LEU A 75 -1.88 -20.01 -11.94
C LEU A 75 -1.92 -21.01 -10.77
N SER A 76 -2.55 -20.63 -9.66
CA SER A 76 -2.69 -21.49 -8.49
C SER A 76 -3.46 -22.78 -8.81
N LYS A 77 -4.58 -22.66 -9.52
CA LYS A 77 -5.40 -23.81 -9.94
C LYS A 77 -4.64 -24.75 -10.86
N LYS A 78 -4.01 -24.21 -11.91
CA LYS A 78 -3.25 -25.01 -12.89
C LYS A 78 -2.01 -25.64 -12.29
N TYR A 79 -1.31 -24.92 -11.41
CA TYR A 79 -0.18 -25.46 -10.67
C TYR A 79 -0.60 -26.62 -9.79
N ARG A 80 -1.69 -26.50 -9.02
CA ARG A 80 -2.19 -27.59 -8.18
C ARG A 80 -2.50 -28.85 -8.99
N GLN A 81 -3.08 -28.71 -10.18
CA GLN A 81 -3.47 -29.82 -11.06
C GLN A 81 -2.26 -30.46 -11.75
N HIS A 82 -1.36 -29.65 -12.32
CA HIS A 82 -0.32 -30.12 -13.27
C HIS A 82 1.11 -30.01 -12.74
N LYS A 83 1.33 -29.69 -11.45
CA LYS A 83 2.69 -29.59 -10.87
C LYS A 83 3.53 -30.85 -11.03
N HIS A 84 2.90 -32.03 -11.09
CA HIS A 84 3.57 -33.31 -11.22
C HIS A 84 4.21 -33.52 -12.60
N GLU A 85 3.68 -32.89 -13.64
CA GLU A 85 4.20 -32.92 -15.02
C GLU A 85 5.33 -31.88 -15.24
N GLY A 86 5.50 -30.94 -14.30
CA GLY A 86 6.50 -29.88 -14.35
C GLY A 86 5.96 -28.50 -14.75
N LEU A 87 6.77 -27.46 -14.51
CA LEU A 87 6.35 -26.06 -14.67
C LEU A 87 6.07 -25.67 -16.13
N GLY A 88 6.75 -26.29 -17.10
CA GLY A 88 6.50 -26.07 -18.52
C GLY A 88 5.07 -26.43 -18.92
N GLN A 89 4.58 -27.56 -18.41
CA GLN A 89 3.22 -28.00 -18.65
C GLN A 89 2.19 -27.11 -17.97
N VAL A 90 2.44 -26.70 -16.73
CA VAL A 90 1.58 -25.72 -16.03
C VAL A 90 1.44 -24.45 -16.86
N TYR A 91 2.54 -23.92 -17.40
CA TYR A 91 2.52 -22.76 -18.28
C TYR A 91 1.68 -23.00 -19.53
N ARG A 92 1.85 -24.14 -20.19
CA ARG A 92 1.09 -24.46 -21.40
C ARG A 92 -0.42 -24.47 -21.12
N LYS A 93 -0.85 -25.13 -20.03
CA LYS A 93 -2.26 -25.14 -19.62
C LYS A 93 -2.78 -23.76 -19.22
N CYS A 94 -1.93 -22.88 -18.69
CA CYS A 94 -2.30 -21.48 -18.45
C CYS A 94 -2.48 -20.72 -19.76
N LYS A 95 -1.57 -20.88 -20.74
CA LYS A 95 -1.67 -20.29 -22.08
C LYS A 95 -2.96 -20.72 -22.79
N ASP A 96 -3.28 -22.01 -22.74
CA ASP A 96 -4.51 -22.56 -23.32
C ASP A 96 -5.78 -21.96 -22.67
N SER A 97 -5.70 -21.57 -21.38
CA SER A 97 -6.78 -20.89 -20.65
C SER A 97 -6.73 -19.35 -20.78
N GLY A 98 -5.96 -18.81 -21.73
CA GLY A 98 -5.93 -17.37 -22.03
C GLY A 98 -4.90 -16.53 -21.27
N TYR A 99 -3.95 -17.16 -20.56
CA TYR A 99 -2.86 -16.44 -19.89
C TYR A 99 -1.94 -15.74 -20.91
N LYS A 100 -1.65 -14.45 -20.70
CA LYS A 100 -0.89 -13.64 -21.65
C LYS A 100 0.56 -13.36 -21.25
N ARG A 101 0.93 -13.55 -19.98
CA ARG A 101 2.29 -13.19 -19.50
C ARG A 101 3.33 -14.23 -19.89
N SER A 102 4.60 -13.86 -19.74
CA SER A 102 5.73 -14.73 -20.06
C SER A 102 5.88 -15.88 -19.06
N TYR A 103 6.63 -16.91 -19.50
CA TYR A 103 6.97 -18.06 -18.67
C TYR A 103 7.74 -17.65 -17.40
N GLU A 104 8.73 -16.78 -17.53
CA GLU A 104 9.52 -16.29 -16.39
C GLU A 104 8.64 -15.54 -15.38
N SER A 105 7.71 -14.72 -15.88
CA SER A 105 6.75 -13.97 -15.08
C SER A 105 5.83 -14.90 -14.27
N MET A 106 5.36 -15.99 -14.89
CA MET A 106 4.64 -17.06 -14.19
C MET A 106 5.50 -17.70 -13.09
N CYS A 107 6.74 -18.09 -13.41
CA CYS A 107 7.65 -18.74 -12.46
C CYS A 107 7.92 -17.86 -11.22
N LYS A 108 8.07 -16.54 -11.39
CA LYS A 108 8.20 -15.59 -10.27
C LYS A 108 6.96 -15.58 -9.38
N GLN A 109 5.76 -15.60 -9.97
CA GLN A 109 4.52 -15.65 -9.19
C GLN A 109 4.35 -16.98 -8.45
N LEU A 110 4.66 -18.11 -9.08
CA LEU A 110 4.59 -19.43 -8.43
C LEU A 110 5.58 -19.55 -7.26
N LYS A 111 6.80 -19.00 -7.40
CA LYS A 111 7.76 -18.93 -6.29
C LYS A 111 7.20 -18.14 -5.11
N LYS A 112 6.54 -17.01 -5.40
CA LYS A 112 5.89 -16.17 -4.38
C LYS A 112 4.73 -16.91 -3.70
N LEU A 113 3.88 -17.62 -4.46
CA LEU A 113 2.80 -18.43 -3.89
C LEU A 113 3.34 -19.52 -2.94
N ARG A 114 4.38 -20.25 -3.36
CA ARG A 114 5.01 -21.28 -2.54
C ARG A 114 5.64 -20.74 -1.25
N SER A 115 6.16 -19.52 -1.27
CA SER A 115 6.73 -18.90 -0.06
C SER A 115 5.69 -18.55 1.00
N TYR A 116 4.39 -18.49 0.66
CA TYR A 116 3.31 -18.28 1.62
C TYR A 116 2.71 -19.58 2.18
N GLU A 117 3.05 -20.75 1.61
CA GLU A 117 2.61 -22.07 2.09
C GLU A 117 3.56 -22.66 3.16
N LYS A 118 4.69 -21.99 3.44
CA LYS A 118 5.63 -22.31 4.53
C LYS A 118 5.35 -21.46 5.76
#